data_AF-R9MQW9-F1
#
_entry.id   AF-R9MQW9-F1
#
_cell.length_a   1.000
_cell.length_b   1.000
_cell.length_c   1.000
_cell.angle_alpha   90.00
_cell.angle_beta   90.00
_cell.angle_gamma   90.00
#
_symmetry.space_group_name_H-M   'P 1'
#
loop_
_entity.id
_entity.type
_entity.pdbx_description
1 polymer ?
#
loop_
_entity_poly.entity_id
_entity_poly.type
_entity_poly.pdbx_seq_one_letter_code
_entity_poly.pdbx_strand_id
1 'polypeptide(L)'
;MQLPEMVRLVGKINGEDRVYMEDYVYTYLHDLKMDWEKIPIRVALFGHVYRSESRKIFMIYGAASVIEELEYGRDEEQVRKDFFEKYELIGYVNIYGKKQEWPGKRNGYYIFYETNEPMQNYLIACFERKRRKDDTMEKSTFSLGDAIKRLFYGMGVFLLTLAVTSINDYDKMYGFVEAANRAVIMAETDR
;
A
#
# COMPACT_ATOMS: atom_id res chain seq x y z
N MET A 1 4.22 -26.45 14.91
CA MET A 1 3.35 -25.86 13.86
C MET A 1 2.53 -26.97 13.25
N GLN A 2 1.22 -26.79 13.14
CA GLN A 2 0.35 -27.66 12.34
C GLN A 2 0.11 -26.97 11.00
N LEU A 3 0.24 -27.70 9.89
CA LEU A 3 -0.10 -27.20 8.57
C LEU A 3 -1.61 -27.37 8.36
N PRO A 4 -2.27 -26.47 7.62
CA PRO A 4 -3.69 -26.60 7.32
C PRO A 4 -3.97 -27.92 6.59
N GLU A 5 -5.04 -28.62 6.99
CA GLU A 5 -5.41 -29.92 6.39
C GLU A 5 -6.05 -29.75 5.00
N MET A 6 -6.80 -28.65 4.79
CA MET A 6 -7.49 -28.36 3.54
C MET A 6 -6.74 -27.32 2.74
N VAL A 7 -5.95 -27.77 1.76
CA VAL A 7 -5.15 -26.90 0.89
C VAL A 7 -5.39 -27.18 -0.58
N ARG A 8 -5.45 -26.11 -1.38
CA ARG A 8 -5.50 -26.14 -2.84
C ARG A 8 -4.23 -25.52 -3.41
N LEU A 9 -3.48 -26.28 -4.21
CA LEU A 9 -2.30 -25.76 -4.91
C LEU A 9 -2.71 -24.92 -6.13
N VAL A 10 -2.14 -23.73 -6.25
CA VAL A 10 -2.23 -22.87 -7.43
C VAL A 10 -0.84 -22.71 -8.04
N GLY A 11 -0.68 -23.03 -9.33
CA GLY A 11 0.60 -22.88 -10.05
C GLY A 11 1.60 -24.02 -9.78
N LYS A 12 2.88 -23.76 -10.09
CA LYS A 12 3.99 -24.71 -9.86
C LYS A 12 4.95 -24.15 -8.82
N ILE A 13 5.18 -24.88 -7.74
CA ILE A 13 6.12 -24.46 -6.70
C ILE A 13 7.54 -24.74 -7.19
N ASN A 14 8.35 -23.68 -7.27
CA ASN A 14 9.77 -23.75 -7.56
C ASN A 14 10.53 -23.24 -6.33
N GLY A 15 11.46 -24.02 -5.81
CA GLY A 15 12.25 -23.69 -4.60
C GLY A 15 11.77 -24.40 -3.32
N GLU A 16 12.42 -24.10 -2.20
CA GLU A 16 12.14 -24.70 -0.88
C GLU A 16 11.13 -23.89 -0.05
N ASP A 17 10.98 -22.60 -0.33
CA ASP A 17 10.04 -21.73 0.35
C ASP A 17 8.59 -22.07 -0.04
N ARG A 18 7.67 -21.88 0.91
CA ARG A 18 6.26 -22.24 0.76
C ARG A 18 5.41 -21.06 1.18
N VAL A 19 4.43 -20.70 0.34
CA VAL A 19 3.46 -19.65 0.64
C VAL A 19 2.09 -20.29 0.77
N TYR A 20 1.45 -20.08 1.90
CA TYR A 20 0.08 -20.45 2.22
C TYR A 20 -0.72 -19.16 2.36
N MET A 21 -1.81 -19.07 1.61
CA MET A 21 -2.68 -17.91 1.54
C MET A 21 -4.09 -18.34 1.95
N GLU A 22 -4.68 -17.62 2.88
CA GLU A 22 -6.05 -17.89 3.31
C GLU A 22 -7.05 -17.49 2.19
N ASP A 23 -8.18 -18.18 2.10
CA ASP A 23 -9.17 -18.00 1.02
C ASP A 23 -9.81 -16.61 0.98
N TYR A 24 -10.10 -15.98 2.14
CA TYR A 24 -10.59 -14.60 2.14
C TYR A 24 -9.53 -13.62 1.65
N VAL A 25 -8.25 -13.86 1.93
CA VAL A 25 -7.14 -13.07 1.38
C VAL A 25 -7.08 -13.23 -0.14
N TYR A 26 -7.16 -14.47 -0.65
CA TYR A 26 -7.19 -14.72 -2.09
C TYR A 26 -8.35 -14.00 -2.78
N THR A 27 -9.55 -14.10 -2.19
CA THR A 27 -10.77 -13.45 -2.70
C THR A 27 -10.60 -11.92 -2.75
N TYR A 28 -10.12 -11.32 -1.66
CA TYR A 28 -9.85 -9.88 -1.61
C TYR A 28 -8.88 -9.40 -2.69
N LEU A 29 -7.73 -10.08 -2.83
CA LEU A 29 -6.73 -9.71 -3.83
C LEU A 29 -7.25 -9.89 -5.27
N HIS A 30 -8.10 -10.90 -5.49
CA HIS A 30 -8.73 -11.12 -6.77
C HIS A 30 -9.72 -9.99 -7.12
N ASP A 31 -10.54 -9.56 -6.17
CA ASP A 31 -11.51 -8.47 -6.35
C ASP A 31 -10.80 -7.13 -6.63
N LEU A 32 -9.73 -6.83 -5.88
CA LEU A 32 -8.89 -5.66 -6.12
C LEU A 32 -8.30 -5.62 -7.54
N LYS A 33 -8.00 -6.78 -8.13
CA LYS A 33 -7.47 -6.83 -9.51
C LYS A 33 -8.53 -6.41 -10.54
N MET A 34 -9.80 -6.66 -10.28
CA MET A 34 -10.88 -6.38 -11.23
C MET A 34 -11.24 -4.90 -11.28
N ASP A 35 -11.10 -4.19 -10.17
CA ASP A 35 -11.54 -2.81 -9.97
C ASP A 35 -10.54 -1.74 -10.50
N TRP A 36 -9.23 -2.05 -10.61
CA TRP A 36 -8.20 -1.06 -11.02
C TRP A 36 -7.57 -1.33 -12.39
N GLU A 37 -7.73 -0.38 -13.31
CA GLU A 37 -7.20 -0.51 -14.69
C GLU A 37 -5.90 0.28 -14.97
N LYS A 38 -5.56 1.32 -14.16
CA LYS A 38 -4.55 2.31 -14.56
C LYS A 38 -3.31 2.43 -13.65
N ILE A 39 -3.40 2.09 -12.36
CA ILE A 39 -2.31 2.27 -11.38
C ILE A 39 -2.16 0.97 -10.58
N PRO A 40 -0.92 0.50 -10.30
CA PRO A 40 -0.71 -0.65 -9.43
C PRO A 40 -1.18 -0.34 -8.01
N ILE A 41 -1.94 -1.28 -7.43
CA ILE A 41 -2.34 -1.20 -6.02
C ILE A 41 -1.29 -1.90 -5.19
N ARG A 42 -0.78 -1.22 -4.16
CA ARG A 42 0.08 -1.82 -3.16
C ARG A 42 -0.78 -2.36 -2.02
N VAL A 43 -0.62 -3.65 -1.71
CA VAL A 43 -1.34 -4.34 -0.65
C VAL A 43 -0.34 -4.84 0.39
N ALA A 44 -0.59 -4.50 1.66
CA ALA A 44 0.13 -5.04 2.80
C ALA A 44 -0.38 -6.44 3.14
N LEU A 45 0.52 -7.38 3.41
CA LEU A 45 0.21 -8.78 3.74
C LEU A 45 0.54 -9.06 5.20
N PHE A 46 -0.41 -9.64 5.93
CA PHE A 46 -0.29 -9.95 7.35
C PHE A 46 -0.35 -11.44 7.61
N GLY A 47 0.46 -11.94 8.54
CA GLY A 47 0.37 -13.32 9.02
C GLY A 47 1.60 -13.74 9.81
N HIS A 48 2.09 -14.96 9.55
CA HIS A 48 3.23 -15.55 10.24
C HIS A 48 4.30 -16.07 9.28
N VAL A 49 5.56 -15.92 9.66
CA VAL A 49 6.70 -16.52 8.95
C VAL A 49 7.37 -17.55 9.84
N TYR A 50 7.27 -18.81 9.44
CA TYR A 50 7.95 -19.90 10.12
C TYR A 50 9.27 -20.21 9.42
N ARG A 51 10.37 -20.05 10.14
CA ARG A 51 11.71 -20.31 9.62
C ARG A 51 12.22 -21.66 10.15
N SER A 52 12.65 -22.52 9.24
CA SER A 52 13.39 -23.75 9.52
C SER A 52 14.76 -23.67 8.82
N GLU A 53 15.68 -24.59 9.11
CA GLU A 53 17.09 -24.47 8.69
C GLU A 53 17.29 -24.30 7.18
N SER A 54 16.43 -24.87 6.33
CA SER A 54 16.53 -24.74 4.86
C SER A 54 15.33 -24.06 4.18
N ARG A 55 14.23 -23.82 4.92
CA ARG A 55 12.94 -23.41 4.32
C ARG A 55 12.23 -22.33 5.13
N LYS A 56 11.59 -21.39 4.42
CA LYS A 56 10.65 -20.44 5.00
C LYS A 56 9.22 -20.79 4.58
N ILE A 57 8.32 -20.82 5.56
CA ILE A 57 6.90 -21.02 5.34
C ILE A 57 6.20 -19.71 5.69
N PHE A 58 5.61 -19.08 4.69
CA PHE A 58 4.82 -17.86 4.82
C PHE A 58 3.35 -18.26 4.93
N MET A 59 2.71 -17.93 6.04
CA MET A 59 1.28 -18.12 6.27
C MET A 59 0.61 -16.75 6.25
N ILE A 60 -0.17 -16.46 5.20
CA ILE A 60 -0.82 -15.17 4.97
C ILE A 60 -2.29 -15.29 5.39
N TYR A 61 -2.66 -14.50 6.40
CA TYR A 61 -4.00 -14.46 6.98
C TYR A 61 -4.70 -13.11 6.79
N GLY A 62 -3.99 -12.06 6.42
CA GLY A 62 -4.59 -10.74 6.22
C GLY A 62 -4.00 -10.03 5.01
N ALA A 63 -4.82 -9.17 4.40
CA ALA A 63 -4.38 -8.27 3.36
C ALA A 63 -5.13 -6.94 3.44
N ALA A 64 -4.44 -5.83 3.25
CA ALA A 64 -5.04 -4.49 3.25
C ALA A 64 -4.43 -3.60 2.17
N SER A 65 -5.28 -2.91 1.41
CA SER A 65 -4.83 -1.94 0.40
C SER A 65 -4.25 -0.70 1.07
N VAL A 66 -2.97 -0.43 0.85
CA VAL A 66 -2.26 0.69 1.48
C VAL A 66 -2.89 2.02 1.09
N ILE A 67 -3.26 2.19 -0.19
CA ILE A 67 -3.84 3.43 -0.69
C ILE A 67 -5.25 3.64 -0.13
N GLU A 68 -6.08 2.60 -0.10
CA GLU A 68 -7.43 2.73 0.43
C GLU A 68 -7.40 3.10 1.92
N GLU A 69 -6.53 2.47 2.71
CA GLU A 69 -6.43 2.76 4.15
C GLU A 69 -5.88 4.17 4.43
N LEU A 70 -4.91 4.62 3.63
CA LEU A 70 -4.39 6.00 3.69
C LEU A 70 -5.47 7.05 3.38
N GLU A 71 -6.42 6.78 2.47
CA GLU A 71 -7.55 7.69 2.21
C GLU A 71 -8.43 7.92 3.45
N TYR A 72 -8.43 6.96 4.39
CA TYR A 72 -9.10 7.08 5.68
C TYR A 72 -8.16 7.52 6.81
N GLY A 73 -6.94 7.95 6.49
CA GLY A 73 -5.96 8.44 7.47
C GLY A 73 -5.34 7.34 8.33
N ARG A 74 -5.43 6.07 7.92
CA ARG A 74 -4.80 4.95 8.63
C ARG A 74 -3.53 4.52 7.92
N ASP A 75 -2.48 4.30 8.71
CA ASP A 75 -1.27 3.61 8.27
C ASP A 75 -1.42 2.08 8.43
N GLU A 76 -0.46 1.31 7.90
CA GLU A 76 -0.51 -0.14 7.95
C GLU A 76 -0.43 -0.70 9.39
N GLU A 77 0.20 0.02 10.31
CA GLU A 77 0.35 -0.41 11.71
C GLU A 77 -0.95 -0.23 12.50
N GLN A 78 -1.70 0.84 12.23
CA GLN A 78 -3.03 1.04 12.77
C GLN A 78 -3.98 -0.03 12.25
N VAL A 79 -3.97 -0.31 10.93
CA VAL A 79 -4.78 -1.38 10.35
C VAL A 79 -4.41 -2.74 10.94
N ARG A 80 -3.11 -2.99 11.14
CA ARG A 80 -2.64 -4.21 11.80
C ARG A 80 -3.20 -4.32 13.22
N LYS A 81 -3.14 -3.26 14.03
CA LYS A 81 -3.69 -3.28 15.40
C LYS A 81 -5.20 -3.48 15.43
N ASP A 82 -5.92 -2.83 14.53
CA ASP A 82 -7.38 -2.83 14.53
C ASP A 82 -7.98 -4.16 14.06
N PHE A 83 -7.37 -4.79 13.04
CA PHE A 83 -7.93 -5.98 12.38
C PHE A 83 -7.06 -7.22 12.53
N PHE A 84 -5.74 -7.06 12.51
CA PHE A 84 -4.78 -8.16 12.36
C PHE A 84 -3.81 -8.22 13.53
N GLU A 85 -4.26 -7.93 14.76
CA GLU A 85 -3.41 -7.72 15.94
C GLU A 85 -2.47 -8.91 16.19
N LYS A 86 -2.98 -10.12 15.95
CA LYS A 86 -2.28 -11.39 16.12
C LYS A 86 -1.24 -11.67 15.04
N TYR A 87 -1.22 -10.88 13.97
CA TYR A 87 -0.41 -11.12 12.78
C TYR A 87 0.65 -10.03 12.61
N GLU A 88 1.77 -10.43 12.01
CA GLU A 88 2.87 -9.55 11.67
C GLU A 88 2.76 -9.10 10.21
N LEU A 89 3.29 -7.91 9.91
CA LEU A 89 3.46 -7.47 8.52
C LEU A 89 4.54 -8.35 7.85
N ILE A 90 4.13 -9.22 6.93
CA ILE A 90 5.02 -10.12 6.19
C ILE A 90 5.70 -9.38 5.05
N GLY A 91 4.97 -8.49 4.38
CA GLY A 91 5.48 -7.76 3.22
C GLY A 91 4.38 -7.12 2.39
N TYR A 92 4.72 -6.80 1.14
CA TYR A 92 3.83 -6.10 0.22
C TYR A 92 3.73 -6.84 -1.11
N VAL A 93 2.55 -6.79 -1.72
CA VAL A 93 2.32 -7.21 -3.10
C VAL A 93 1.79 -6.02 -3.91
N ASN A 94 2.32 -5.87 -5.13
CA ASN A 94 1.82 -4.91 -6.09
C ASN A 94 0.91 -5.64 -7.09
N ILE A 95 -0.36 -5.27 -7.12
CA ILE A 95 -1.35 -5.79 -8.06
C ILE A 95 -1.41 -4.84 -9.25
N TYR A 96 -1.08 -5.36 -10.43
CA TYR A 96 -1.18 -4.64 -11.70
C TYR A 96 -2.48 -5.04 -12.39
N GLY A 97 -3.18 -4.06 -12.98
CA GLY A 97 -4.47 -4.27 -13.65
C GLY A 97 -4.44 -5.32 -14.78
N LYS A 98 -5.62 -5.65 -15.30
CA LYS A 98 -5.98 -6.81 -16.18
C LYS A 98 -4.98 -7.27 -17.26
N LYS A 99 -4.03 -6.44 -17.71
CA LYS A 99 -3.05 -6.80 -18.74
C LYS A 99 -1.82 -7.57 -18.22
N GLN A 100 -1.61 -7.67 -16.91
CA GLN A 100 -0.48 -8.43 -16.38
C GLN A 100 -0.94 -9.73 -15.69
N GLU A 101 -0.32 -10.84 -16.12
CA GLU A 101 -0.38 -12.09 -15.37
C GLU A 101 0.22 -11.85 -13.99
N TRP A 102 -0.35 -12.47 -12.96
CA TRP A 102 0.17 -12.36 -11.59
C TRP A 102 1.70 -12.59 -11.59
N PRO A 103 2.51 -11.76 -10.93
CA PRO A 103 3.91 -12.06 -10.66
C PRO A 103 3.94 -13.27 -9.71
N GLY A 104 3.86 -14.46 -10.29
CA GLY A 104 3.49 -15.69 -9.56
C GLY A 104 3.02 -16.83 -10.46
N LYS A 105 2.70 -16.60 -11.74
CA LYS A 105 2.35 -17.72 -12.64
C LYS A 105 3.47 -18.79 -12.78
N ARG A 106 4.71 -18.43 -12.42
CA ARG A 106 5.87 -19.34 -12.34
C ARG A 106 6.14 -19.91 -10.94
N ASN A 107 5.57 -19.32 -9.88
CA ASN A 107 5.79 -19.70 -8.49
C ASN A 107 4.44 -19.94 -7.79
N GLY A 108 4.14 -21.19 -7.53
CA GLY A 108 2.88 -21.61 -6.94
C GLY A 108 2.77 -21.30 -5.46
N TYR A 109 1.53 -21.22 -4.99
CA TYR A 109 1.15 -21.02 -3.59
C TYR A 109 -0.01 -21.95 -3.24
N TYR A 110 -0.19 -22.21 -1.95
CA TYR A 110 -1.31 -22.97 -1.41
C TYR A 110 -2.40 -22.00 -0.97
N ILE A 111 -3.64 -22.26 -1.36
CA ILE A 111 -4.82 -21.64 -0.75
C ILE A 111 -5.29 -22.58 0.35
N PHE A 112 -5.50 -22.07 1.56
CA PHE A 112 -6.03 -22.87 2.67
C PHE A 112 -7.35 -22.29 3.19
N TYR A 113 -8.18 -23.17 3.73
CA TYR A 113 -9.53 -22.85 4.19
C TYR A 113 -9.57 -22.97 5.72
N GLU A 114 -9.61 -21.83 6.40
CA GLU A 114 -9.73 -21.75 7.86
C GLU A 114 -10.69 -20.61 8.24
N THR A 115 -11.34 -20.75 9.40
CA THR A 115 -12.14 -19.65 9.94
C THR A 115 -11.22 -18.50 10.33
N ASN A 116 -11.31 -17.40 9.58
CA ASN A 116 -10.44 -16.23 9.74
C ASN A 116 -11.27 -14.96 9.97
N GLU A 117 -11.80 -14.82 11.19
CA GLU A 117 -12.57 -13.65 11.62
C GLU A 117 -11.85 -12.31 11.37
N PRO A 118 -10.53 -12.16 11.61
CA PRO A 118 -9.78 -10.94 11.29
C PRO A 118 -9.99 -10.42 9.86
N MET A 119 -9.79 -11.29 8.85
CA MET A 119 -9.93 -10.89 7.45
C MET A 119 -11.39 -10.66 7.06
N GLN A 120 -12.32 -11.45 7.60
CA GLN A 120 -13.75 -11.23 7.39
C GLN A 120 -14.21 -9.88 7.92
N ASN A 121 -13.81 -9.52 9.14
CA ASN A 121 -14.14 -8.23 9.75
C ASN A 121 -13.56 -7.06 8.93
N TYR A 122 -12.33 -7.22 8.43
CA TYR A 122 -11.73 -6.26 7.53
C TYR A 122 -12.51 -6.10 6.21
N LEU A 123 -12.94 -7.21 5.60
CA LEU A 123 -13.77 -7.20 4.40
C LEU A 123 -15.10 -6.48 4.63
N ILE A 124 -15.80 -6.78 5.74
CA ILE A 124 -17.05 -6.10 6.11
C ILE A 124 -16.83 -4.60 6.21
N ALA A 125 -15.76 -4.17 6.89
CA ALA A 125 -15.41 -2.75 7.00
C ALA A 125 -15.15 -2.11 5.63
N CYS A 126 -14.48 -2.82 4.72
CA CYS A 126 -14.27 -2.35 3.34
C CYS A 126 -15.59 -2.20 2.58
N PHE A 127 -16.50 -3.16 2.68
CA PHE A 127 -17.81 -3.11 2.02
C PHE A 127 -18.68 -1.96 2.55
N GLU A 128 -18.74 -1.76 3.87
CA GLU A 128 -19.49 -0.63 4.46
C GLU A 128 -18.95 0.72 3.99
N ARG A 129 -17.62 0.84 3.87
CA ARG A 129 -16.96 2.03 3.36
C ARG A 129 -17.28 2.29 1.88
N LYS A 130 -17.27 1.26 1.04
CA LYS A 130 -17.67 1.36 -0.38
C LYS A 130 -19.12 1.84 -0.51
N ARG A 131 -20.06 1.25 0.25
CA ARG A 131 -21.47 1.68 0.27
C ARG A 131 -21.65 3.16 0.62
N ARG A 132 -20.96 3.63 1.67
CA ARG A 132 -21.01 5.05 2.07
C ARG A 132 -20.44 5.98 1.00
N LYS A 133 -19.39 5.55 0.29
CA LYS A 133 -18.81 6.31 -0.83
C LYS A 133 -19.79 6.41 -1.98
N ASP A 134 -20.46 5.33 -2.36
CA ASP A 134 -21.47 5.32 -3.44
C ASP A 134 -22.65 6.26 -3.11
N ASP A 135 -23.18 6.20 -1.89
CA ASP A 135 -24.25 7.09 -1.41
C ASP A 135 -23.83 8.58 -1.41
N THR A 136 -22.55 8.86 -1.19
CA THR A 136 -21.99 10.23 -1.16
C THR A 136 -21.62 10.73 -2.57
N MET A 137 -21.16 9.84 -3.45
CA MET A 137 -20.84 10.15 -4.84
C MET A 137 -22.09 10.47 -5.65
N GLU A 138 -23.23 9.80 -5.38
CA GLU A 138 -24.51 10.15 -6.02
C GLU A 138 -24.91 11.62 -5.78
N LYS A 139 -24.52 12.21 -4.63
CA LYS A 139 -24.75 13.63 -4.31
C LYS A 139 -23.67 14.61 -4.80
N SER A 140 -22.50 14.12 -5.23
CA SER A 140 -21.30 14.96 -5.46
C SER A 140 -20.57 14.69 -6.79
N THR A 141 -21.24 14.02 -7.72
CA THR A 141 -20.70 13.55 -9.02
C THR A 141 -20.17 14.61 -9.99
N PHE A 142 -20.17 15.91 -9.68
CA PHE A 142 -19.80 16.93 -10.66
C PHE A 142 -18.49 17.72 -10.47
N SER A 143 -17.63 17.53 -9.44
CA SER A 143 -16.48 18.47 -9.36
C SER A 143 -15.19 18.07 -8.64
N LEU A 144 -15.18 17.13 -7.70
CA LEU A 144 -14.01 16.99 -6.81
C LEU A 144 -12.84 16.19 -7.39
N GLY A 145 -13.10 15.13 -8.17
CA GLY A 145 -12.06 14.22 -8.65
C GLY A 145 -11.09 14.83 -9.67
N ASP A 146 -11.59 15.72 -10.53
CA ASP A 146 -10.77 16.39 -11.56
C ASP A 146 -9.94 17.54 -10.99
N ALA A 147 -10.45 18.23 -9.96
CA ALA A 147 -9.75 19.31 -9.29
C ALA A 147 -8.51 18.80 -8.54
N ILE A 148 -8.64 17.69 -7.82
CA ILE A 148 -7.54 17.11 -7.03
C ILE A 148 -6.42 16.60 -7.93
N LYS A 149 -6.74 15.94 -9.05
CA LYS A 149 -5.73 15.52 -10.03
C LYS A 149 -4.97 16.71 -10.63
N ARG A 150 -5.65 17.79 -11.00
CA ARG A 150 -5.00 19.01 -11.52
C ARG A 150 -4.04 19.62 -10.50
N LEU A 151 -4.38 19.60 -9.21
CA LEU A 151 -3.51 20.09 -8.15
C LEU A 151 -2.23 19.25 -7.99
N PHE A 152 -2.34 17.91 -7.98
CA PHE A 152 -1.16 17.05 -7.83
C PHE A 152 -0.21 17.11 -9.04
N TYR A 153 -0.74 17.10 -10.27
CA TYR A 153 0.09 17.24 -11.47
C TYR A 153 0.70 18.65 -11.57
N GLY A 154 0.00 19.70 -11.13
CA GLY A 154 0.52 21.06 -11.07
C GLY A 154 1.65 21.25 -10.05
N MET A 155 1.49 20.69 -8.85
CA MET A 155 2.47 20.83 -7.76
C MET A 155 3.80 20.13 -8.07
N GLY A 156 3.76 18.96 -8.70
CA GLY A 156 4.98 18.24 -9.12
C GLY A 156 5.79 18.99 -10.18
N VAL A 157 5.11 19.60 -11.16
CA VAL A 157 5.77 20.42 -12.19
C VAL A 157 6.37 21.68 -11.58
N PHE A 158 5.69 22.31 -10.62
CA PHE A 158 6.19 23.51 -9.94
C PHE A 158 7.46 23.25 -9.12
N LEU A 159 7.50 22.12 -8.39
CA LEU A 159 8.70 21.70 -7.66
C LEU A 159 9.87 21.39 -8.60
N LEU A 160 9.62 20.75 -9.74
CA LEU A 160 10.63 20.50 -10.76
C LEU A 160 11.17 21.81 -11.36
N THR A 161 10.31 22.78 -11.63
CA THR A 161 10.76 24.09 -12.13
C THR A 161 11.61 24.83 -11.11
N LEU A 162 11.24 24.79 -9.82
CA LEU A 162 12.04 25.39 -8.74
C LEU A 162 13.40 24.70 -8.57
N ALA A 163 13.45 23.38 -8.72
CA ALA A 163 14.69 22.63 -8.65
C ALA A 163 15.62 22.94 -9.84
N VAL A 164 15.08 23.03 -11.05
CA VAL A 164 15.84 23.33 -12.26
C VAL A 164 16.35 24.78 -12.26
N THR A 165 15.54 25.75 -11.81
CA THR A 165 15.99 27.14 -11.67
C THR A 165 17.05 27.29 -10.59
N SER A 166 16.93 26.55 -9.47
CA SER A 166 17.94 26.50 -8.42
C SER A 166 19.29 25.97 -8.92
N ILE A 167 19.28 24.94 -9.78
CA ILE A 167 20.50 24.37 -10.38
C ILE A 167 21.11 25.29 -11.44
N ASN A 168 20.33 26.14 -12.10
CA ASN A 168 20.84 27.01 -13.17
C ASN A 168 21.41 28.35 -12.67
N ASP A 169 21.01 28.82 -11.48
CA ASP A 169 21.39 30.12 -10.91
C ASP A 169 22.23 29.96 -9.62
N TYR A 170 23.25 29.09 -9.62
CA TYR A 170 24.11 28.80 -8.45
C TYR A 170 24.73 30.07 -7.82
N ASP A 171 25.05 31.10 -8.61
CA ASP A 171 25.65 32.35 -8.11
C ASP A 171 24.69 33.22 -7.27
N LYS A 172 23.37 33.14 -7.51
CA LYS A 172 22.38 33.89 -6.71
C LYS A 172 22.14 33.27 -5.33
N MET A 173 22.37 31.96 -5.19
CA MET A 173 22.19 31.25 -3.92
C MET A 173 23.24 31.67 -2.88
N TYR A 174 24.47 31.97 -3.32
CA TYR A 174 25.54 32.46 -2.45
C TYR A 174 25.18 33.81 -1.82
N GLY A 175 24.63 34.74 -2.60
CA GLY A 175 24.20 36.05 -2.11
C GLY A 175 23.05 35.98 -1.10
N PHE A 176 22.13 35.00 -1.25
CA PHE A 176 21.03 34.82 -0.30
C PHE A 176 21.50 34.16 1.01
N VAL A 177 22.37 33.16 0.93
CA VAL A 177 22.99 32.54 2.11
C VAL A 177 23.83 33.57 2.88
N GLU A 178 24.56 34.44 2.17
CA GLU A 178 25.36 35.47 2.80
C GLU A 178 24.51 36.60 3.41
N ALA A 179 23.41 36.99 2.75
CA ALA A 179 22.46 37.95 3.31
C ALA A 179 21.73 37.39 4.55
N ALA A 180 21.34 36.11 4.52
CA ALA A 180 20.74 35.43 5.67
C ALA A 180 21.73 35.31 6.84
N ASN A 181 22.99 34.97 6.55
CA ASN A 181 24.03 34.90 7.58
C ASN A 181 24.31 36.28 8.19
N ARG A 182 24.35 37.35 7.38
CA ARG A 182 24.47 38.72 7.90
C ARG A 182 23.26 39.13 8.75
N ALA A 183 22.04 38.75 8.38
CA ALA A 183 20.84 39.05 9.16
C ALA A 183 20.84 38.32 10.51
N VAL A 184 21.32 37.07 10.56
CA VAL A 184 21.48 36.31 11.82
C VAL A 184 22.52 36.96 12.72
N ILE A 185 23.69 37.35 12.18
CA ILE A 185 24.74 38.02 12.95
C ILE A 185 24.24 39.38 13.49
N MET A 186 23.47 40.13 12.70
CA MET A 186 22.85 41.38 13.15
C MET A 186 21.82 41.16 14.27
N ALA A 187 21.06 40.07 14.22
CA ALA A 187 20.09 39.72 15.25
C ALA A 187 20.74 39.21 16.55
N GLU A 188 21.95 38.65 16.48
CA GLU A 188 22.72 38.23 17.66
C GLU A 188 23.52 39.37 18.31
N THR A 189 23.81 40.45 17.57
CA THR A 189 24.55 41.61 18.09
C THR A 189 23.67 42.62 18.84
N ASP A 190 22.34 42.50 18.72
CA ASP A 190 21.34 43.36 19.40
C ASP A 190 20.82 42.75 20.72
N ARG A 191 21.62 41.87 21.35
CA ARG A 191 21.36 41.24 22.65
C ARG A 191 22.42 41.56 23.69
#